data_AF-G8M2B1-F1
#
_entry.id   AF-G8M2B1-F1
#
_cell.length_a   1.000
_cell.length_b   1.000
_cell.length_c   1.000
_cell.angle_alpha   90.00
_cell.angle_beta   90.00
_cell.angle_gamma   90.00
#
_symmetry.space_group_name_H-M   'P 1'
#
loop_
_entity.id
_entity.type
_entity.pdbx_description
1 polymer ?
#
loop_
_entity_poly.entity_id
_entity_poly.type
_entity_poly.pdbx_seq_one_letter_code
_entity_poly.pdbx_strand_id
1 'polypeptide(L)'
;MGDNDDYDWQSEEIDLEQLMDIIDKKEKQNEVIGVILYWDKSSIGMQLLIWNSGKLPFILTINRKILNDNTEINVTDVNWYLERILPAFIGGNILP
;
A
#
# COMPACT_ATOMS: atom_id res chain seq x y z
N MET A 1 -19.42 7.61 1.76
CA MET A 1 -20.62 6.81 2.07
C MET A 1 -21.00 6.08 0.79
N GLY A 2 -20.84 4.76 0.75
CA GLY A 2 -20.94 3.97 -0.47
C GLY A 2 -19.84 2.92 -0.66
N ASP A 3 -19.02 2.65 0.37
CA ASP A 3 -18.30 1.39 0.46
C ASP A 3 -19.20 0.44 1.26
N ASN A 4 -19.51 -0.72 0.69
CA ASN A 4 -20.29 -1.75 1.37
C ASN A 4 -19.38 -2.70 2.18
N ASP A 5 -18.07 -2.45 2.23
CA ASP A 5 -17.08 -3.39 2.80
C ASP A 5 -17.17 -4.79 2.15
N ASP A 6 -17.66 -4.88 0.91
CA ASP A 6 -17.86 -6.14 0.15
C ASP A 6 -16.54 -6.76 -0.36
N TYR A 7 -15.39 -6.29 0.12
CA TYR A 7 -14.11 -6.89 -0.19
C TYR A 7 -13.91 -8.16 0.65
N ASP A 8 -13.78 -9.30 -0.03
CA ASP A 8 -13.45 -10.58 0.59
C ASP A 8 -11.97 -10.66 0.94
N TRP A 9 -11.56 -9.94 2.00
CA TRP A 9 -10.17 -9.91 2.46
C TRP A 9 -9.73 -11.27 2.97
N GLN A 10 -8.77 -11.88 2.27
CA GLN A 10 -8.11 -13.11 2.67
C GLN A 10 -6.67 -12.79 3.15
N SER A 11 -6.20 -13.51 4.17
CA SER A 11 -4.86 -13.32 4.74
C SER A 11 -4.09 -14.63 4.68
N GLU A 12 -3.01 -14.65 3.89
CA GLU A 12 -2.13 -15.80 3.72
C GLU A 12 -0.67 -15.34 3.76
N GLU A 13 0.22 -16.20 4.24
CA GLU A 13 1.67 -15.99 4.12
C GLU A 13 2.12 -16.49 2.75
N ILE A 14 2.49 -15.55 1.88
CA ILE A 14 2.88 -15.82 0.49
C ILE A 14 4.22 -15.14 0.18
N ASP A 15 5.00 -15.72 -0.72
CA ASP A 15 6.22 -15.11 -1.23
C ASP A 15 5.93 -14.07 -2.33
N LEU A 16 6.99 -13.40 -2.80
CA LEU A 16 6.88 -12.38 -3.84
C LEU A 16 6.41 -12.96 -5.18
N GLU A 17 6.84 -14.17 -5.54
CA GLU A 17 6.46 -14.80 -6.81
C GLU A 17 4.96 -15.11 -6.81
N GLN A 18 4.46 -15.69 -5.72
CA GLN A 18 3.03 -15.94 -5.50
C GLN A 18 2.20 -14.65 -5.51
N LEU A 19 2.69 -13.58 -4.88
CA LEU A 19 2.03 -12.27 -4.92
C LEU A 19 1.92 -11.73 -6.35
N MET A 20 3.01 -11.78 -7.12
CA MET A 20 3.01 -11.34 -8.52
C MET A 20 2.05 -12.19 -9.36
N ASP A 21 2.00 -13.50 -9.12
CA ASP A 21 1.11 -14.43 -9.79
C ASP A 21 -0.38 -14.13 -9.52
N ILE A 22 -0.72 -13.74 -8.29
CA ILE A 22 -2.06 -13.31 -7.90
C ILE A 22 -2.42 -12.00 -8.59
N ILE A 23 -1.48 -11.04 -8.60
CA ILE A 23 -1.68 -9.74 -9.25
C ILE A 23 -1.98 -9.93 -10.74
N ASP A 24 -1.15 -10.71 -11.44
CA ASP A 24 -1.30 -11.01 -12.86
C ASP A 24 -2.64 -11.67 -13.20
N LYS A 25 -3.11 -12.61 -12.38
CA LYS A 25 -4.38 -13.32 -12.59
C LYS A 25 -5.58 -12.38 -12.39
N LYS A 26 -5.55 -11.54 -11.35
CA LYS A 26 -6.62 -10.61 -11.01
C LYS A 26 -6.69 -9.41 -11.95
N GLU A 27 -5.55 -8.87 -12.39
CA GLU A 27 -5.53 -7.82 -13.41
C GLU A 27 -6.14 -8.29 -14.75
N LYS A 28 -5.85 -9.53 -15.19
CA LYS A 28 -6.46 -10.12 -16.39
C LYS A 28 -7.98 -10.26 -16.30
N GLN A 29 -8.53 -10.26 -15.09
CA GLN A 29 -9.96 -10.34 -14.82
C GLN A 29 -10.60 -8.95 -14.60
N ASN A 30 -9.82 -7.86 -14.77
CA ASN A 30 -10.23 -6.48 -14.48
C ASN A 30 -10.65 -6.25 -13.02
N GLU A 31 -10.11 -7.03 -12.08
CA GLU A 31 -10.33 -6.81 -10.66
C GLU A 31 -9.42 -5.68 -10.13
N VAL A 32 -9.92 -4.91 -9.16
CA VAL A 32 -9.10 -3.99 -8.36
C VAL A 32 -8.49 -4.78 -7.21
N ILE A 33 -7.18 -4.71 -7.05
CA ILE A 33 -6.45 -5.51 -6.07
C ILE A 33 -6.06 -4.63 -4.89
N GLY A 34 -6.52 -4.98 -3.69
CA GLY A 34 -6.06 -4.36 -2.45
C GLY A 34 -4.88 -5.12 -1.86
N VAL A 35 -3.81 -4.41 -1.52
CA VAL A 35 -2.62 -4.98 -0.85
C VAL A 35 -2.35 -4.20 0.42
N ILE A 36 -2.13 -4.92 1.52
CA ILE A 36 -1.63 -4.36 2.77
C ILE A 36 -0.14 -4.67 2.88
N LEU A 37 0.67 -3.62 3.01
CA LEU A 37 2.11 -3.73 3.13
C LEU A 37 2.54 -3.28 4.53
N TYR A 38 3.39 -4.07 5.17
CA TYR A 38 4.02 -3.76 6.46
C TYR A 38 5.52 -3.58 6.29
N TRP A 39 6.10 -2.65 7.05
CA TRP A 39 7.52 -2.38 7.03
C TRP A 39 8.21 -3.44 7.87
N ASP A 40 9.32 -4.01 7.37
CA ASP A 40 10.04 -5.10 8.03
C ASP A 40 10.22 -4.83 9.53
N LYS A 41 9.84 -5.83 10.34
CA LYS A 41 9.91 -5.81 11.81
C LYS A 41 9.14 -4.67 12.50
N SER A 42 8.17 -4.07 11.82
CA SER A 42 7.28 -3.06 12.41
C SER A 42 5.83 -3.35 12.09
N SER A 43 4.93 -2.85 12.93
CA SER A 43 3.49 -2.87 12.65
C SER A 43 3.03 -1.67 11.83
N ILE A 44 3.95 -0.80 11.40
CA ILE A 44 3.68 0.35 10.53
C ILE A 44 3.40 -0.17 9.13
N GLY A 45 2.33 0.31 8.51
CA GLY A 45 1.89 -0.20 7.22
C GLY A 45 1.25 0.86 6.32
N MET A 46 0.88 0.40 5.12
CA MET A 46 0.08 1.14 4.14
C MET A 46 -0.86 0.19 3.42
N GLN A 47 -1.97 0.73 2.94
CA GLN A 47 -2.85 0.04 2.02
C GLN A 47 -2.65 0.64 0.64
N LEU A 48 -2.54 -0.22 -0.37
CA LEU A 48 -2.34 0.12 -1.76
C LEU A 48 -3.46 -0.53 -2.58
N LEU A 49 -4.01 0.20 -3.55
CA LEU A 49 -4.82 -0.43 -4.59
C LEU A 49 -4.03 -0.49 -5.89
N ILE A 50 -4.11 -1.62 -6.58
CA ILE A 50 -3.56 -1.82 -7.91
C ILE A 50 -4.72 -1.84 -8.89
N TRP A 51 -4.73 -0.83 -9.76
CA TRP A 51 -5.73 -0.69 -10.82
C TRP A 51 -5.09 -1.06 -12.15
N ASN A 52 -5.83 -1.76 -13.02
CA ASN A 52 -5.39 -2.11 -14.38
C ASN A 52 -4.96 -0.88 -15.23
N SER A 53 -5.35 0.33 -14.82
CA SER A 53 -4.87 1.59 -15.42
C SER A 53 -3.40 1.97 -15.07
N GLY A 54 -2.68 1.14 -14.31
CA GLY A 54 -1.35 1.45 -13.78
C GLY A 54 -1.38 2.49 -12.65
N LYS A 55 -2.57 2.84 -12.13
CA LYS A 55 -2.73 3.75 -10.99
C LYS A 55 -2.57 2.99 -9.69
N LEU A 56 -1.82 3.61 -8.79
CA LEU A 56 -1.42 3.06 -7.50
C LEU A 56 -1.82 4.00 -6.35
N PRO A 57 -3.12 4.24 -6.09
CA PRO A 57 -3.51 5.04 -4.93
C PRO A 57 -3.16 4.28 -3.65
N PHE A 58 -2.59 4.99 -2.68
CA PHE A 58 -2.25 4.45 -1.37
C PHE A 58 -2.85 5.30 -0.27
N ILE A 59 -3.06 4.68 0.89
CA ILE A 59 -3.51 5.35 2.10
C ILE A 59 -2.66 4.92 3.29
N LEU A 60 -2.33 5.90 4.12
CA LEU A 60 -1.52 5.73 5.33
C LEU A 60 -2.47 5.70 6.52
N THR A 61 -2.93 4.50 6.91
CA THR A 61 -3.88 4.30 8.04
C THR A 61 -3.33 3.38 9.13
N ILE A 62 -2.34 2.55 8.83
CA ILE A 62 -1.88 1.46 9.69
C ILE A 62 -0.70 1.92 10.56
N ASN A 63 -0.90 1.96 11.89
CA ASN A 63 0.09 2.35 12.91
C ASN A 63 0.98 3.50 12.45
N ARG A 64 0.33 4.59 12.04
CA ARG A 64 0.98 5.66 11.27
C ARG A 64 2.13 6.29 12.04
N LYS A 65 3.22 6.60 11.35
CA LYS A 65 4.25 7.49 11.91
C LYS A 65 3.67 8.89 12.09
N ILE A 66 3.77 9.46 13.29
CA ILE A 66 3.29 10.81 13.63
C ILE A 66 4.45 11.78 13.87
N LEU A 67 4.28 13.05 13.50
CA LEU A 67 5.31 14.10 13.61
C LEU A 67 5.56 14.56 15.06
N ASN A 68 4.53 14.51 15.90
CA ASN A 68 4.59 14.97 17.28
C ASN A 68 3.60 14.17 18.11
N ASP A 69 4.07 13.39 19.08
CA ASP A 69 3.25 12.59 19.98
C ASP A 69 2.67 13.40 21.15
N ASN A 70 3.07 14.66 21.29
CA ASN A 70 2.72 15.53 22.42
C ASN A 70 1.66 16.60 22.10
N THR A 71 0.96 16.50 20.98
CA THR A 71 -0.15 17.39 20.61
C THR A 71 -1.46 16.62 20.62
N GLU A 72 -2.57 17.28 20.97
CA GLU A 72 -3.92 16.69 20.90
C GLU A 72 -4.31 16.22 19.48
N ILE A 73 -3.55 16.64 18.47
CA ILE A 73 -3.75 16.30 17.07
C ILE A 73 -2.63 15.35 16.61
N ASN A 74 -3.03 14.17 16.14
CA ASN A 74 -2.12 13.21 15.52
C ASN A 74 -1.91 13.54 14.04
N VAL A 75 -0.77 14.18 13.71
CA VAL A 75 -0.39 14.51 12.33
C VAL A 75 0.53 13.43 11.77
N THR A 76 0.14 12.81 10.66
CA THR A 76 0.97 11.82 9.95
C THR A 76 2.23 12.46 9.38
N ASP A 77 3.38 11.82 9.61
CA ASP A 77 4.66 12.18 9.00
C ASP A 77 4.74 11.62 7.57
N VAL A 78 4.13 12.34 6.62
CA VAL A 78 4.09 11.92 5.21
C VAL A 78 5.49 11.85 4.58
N ASN A 79 6.42 12.71 5.01
CA ASN A 79 7.80 12.71 4.49
C ASN A 79 8.49 11.38 4.79
N TRP A 80 8.35 10.86 6.01
CA TRP A 80 8.91 9.56 6.40
C TRP A 80 8.48 8.42 5.48
N TYR A 81 7.23 8.45 4.99
CA TYR A 81 6.71 7.46 4.04
C TYR A 81 7.26 7.68 2.63
N LEU A 82 7.22 8.92 2.11
CA LEU A 82 7.70 9.21 0.76
C LEU A 82 9.19 8.84 0.59
N GLU A 83 10.03 9.16 1.57
CA GLU A 83 11.46 8.80 1.55
C GLU A 83 11.70 7.28 1.44
N ARG A 84 10.78 6.45 1.91
CA ARG A 84 10.90 4.98 1.91
C ARG A 84 10.22 4.32 0.73
N ILE A 85 9.14 4.91 0.24
CA ILE A 85 8.37 4.40 -0.89
C ILE A 85 9.03 4.83 -2.21
N LEU A 86 9.48 6.08 -2.33
CA LEU A 86 10.07 6.61 -3.57
C LEU A 86 11.23 5.78 -4.12
N PRO A 87 12.18 5.24 -3.32
CA PRO A 87 13.25 4.38 -3.83
C PRO A 87 12.75 3.17 -4.64
N ALA A 88 11.60 2.59 -4.25
CA ALA A 88 11.00 1.47 -4.98
C ALA A 88 10.51 1.87 -6.39
N PHE A 89 10.22 3.16 -6.60
CA PHE A 89 9.78 3.72 -7.88
C PHE A 89 10.92 4.39 -8.66
N ILE A 90 11.96 4.87 -7.98
CA ILE A 90 13.11 5.54 -8.61
C ILE A 90 14.11 4.52 -9.18
N GLY A 91 14.21 3.33 -8.60
CA GLY A 91 15.11 2.25 -9.06
C GLY A 91 14.77 1.66 -10.44
N GLY A 92 13.58 1.98 -10.99
CA GLY A 92 13.18 1.63 -12.34
C GLY A 92 12.94 2.87 -13.18
N ASN A 93 14.01 3.46 -13.75
CA ASN A 93 13.97 4.44 -14.85
C ASN A 93 12.63 5.18 -15.04
N ILE A 94 12.27 6.09 -14.13
CA ILE A 94 11.23 7.09 -14.44
C ILE A 94 11.95 8.36 -14.88
N LEU A 95 12.27 8.40 -16.18
CA LEU A 95 12.49 9.62 -16.97
C LEU A 95 11.10 10.14 -17.41
N PRO A 96 10.91 11.46 -17.60
CA PRO A 96 11.69 12.27 -18.55
C PRO A 96 12.77 13.17 -17.94
#